data_AF-A0A7Z0PEP9-F1
#
_entry.id   AF-A0A7Z0PEP9-F1
#
_cell.length_a   1.000
_cell.length_b   1.000
_cell.length_c   1.000
_cell.angle_alpha   90.00
_cell.angle_beta   90.00
_cell.angle_gamma   90.00
#
_symmetry.space_group_name_H-M   'P 1'
#
loop_
_entity.id
_entity.type
_entity.pdbx_description
1 polymer ?
#
loop_
_entity_poly.entity_id
_entity_poly.type
_entity_poly.pdbx_seq_one_letter_code
_entity_poly.pdbx_strand_id
1 'polypeptide(L)'
;MRGHFKGHEKNIVLNDNSKKIEDNIDIRIDVINKILCEFDNLHTRFKEKFEVDYKKFINDKKELEIKFIIEDSKIENFENMIDEFEKEEDIENIATAYLSLDKYGRDEIEKRYFILKFEKDGIIDQLKVKFVKDNRYLKKIELLNNYAFLNNLYINYLPNFIFERMYFIKIVSLPNNINIFDFVYDKEVKIYFDFLEYNDEIQINKFIFWNIEKINYFANKKIMPTENNIYYEYEFSLDKNSNYLLVDEEKEIYGLINEGNYLKVWTTNYGYKLWKMLKINNIKKEVRFSNKIYTGYFKVFNETFLKNLFDSNIIFKEAIENFKIITEKNITGKEEIILEIFFKNNYFAKVDILNYLNQLMEEMFYKMKIKICQKTF
;
A
#
# COMPACT_ATOMS: atom_id res chain seq x y z
N MET A 1 -38.88 -63.60 -76.23
CA MET A 1 -39.54 -63.56 -74.90
C MET A 1 -38.48 -63.34 -73.82
N ARG A 2 -38.68 -62.34 -72.95
CA ARG A 2 -38.28 -62.16 -71.52
C ARG A 2 -36.90 -62.73 -71.05
N GLY A 3 -36.04 -62.01 -70.31
CA GLY A 3 -36.19 -60.77 -69.53
C GLY A 3 -34.88 -60.36 -68.81
N HIS A 4 -34.95 -59.20 -68.16
CA HIS A 4 -33.92 -58.35 -67.54
C HIS A 4 -33.13 -58.91 -66.33
N PHE A 5 -31.97 -58.31 -66.00
CA PHE A 5 -31.79 -57.48 -64.78
C PHE A 5 -30.59 -56.50 -64.89
N LYS A 6 -30.81 -55.27 -64.40
CA LYS A 6 -29.94 -54.08 -64.40
C LYS A 6 -29.09 -54.00 -63.11
N GLY A 7 -27.94 -53.33 -63.20
CA GLY A 7 -27.10 -52.98 -62.06
C GLY A 7 -27.74 -51.96 -61.10
N HIS A 8 -27.28 -52.00 -59.85
CA HIS A 8 -27.51 -50.97 -58.85
C HIS A 8 -26.16 -50.57 -58.23
N GLU A 9 -25.62 -49.44 -58.68
CA GLU A 9 -24.78 -48.59 -57.83
C GLU A 9 -25.72 -47.59 -57.14
N LYS A 10 -25.57 -47.45 -55.82
CA LYS A 10 -26.30 -46.46 -55.03
C LYS A 10 -25.75 -45.07 -55.32
N ASN A 11 -26.57 -44.17 -55.87
CA ASN A 11 -26.30 -42.74 -55.86
C ASN A 11 -26.34 -42.22 -54.42
N ILE A 12 -25.21 -41.70 -53.94
CA ILE A 12 -25.14 -40.80 -52.79
C ILE A 12 -25.29 -39.39 -53.34
N VAL A 13 -26.38 -38.72 -52.98
CA VAL A 13 -26.56 -37.28 -53.20
C VAL A 13 -25.64 -36.56 -52.21
N LEU A 14 -24.57 -35.93 -52.71
CA LEU A 14 -23.76 -34.98 -51.94
C LEU A 14 -24.48 -33.63 -51.95
N ASN A 15 -25.01 -33.24 -50.79
CA ASN A 15 -25.65 -31.95 -50.57
C ASN A 15 -24.65 -30.79 -50.63
N ASP A 16 -25.12 -29.68 -51.20
CA ASP A 16 -24.51 -28.35 -51.44
C ASP A 16 -24.16 -27.55 -50.17
N ASN A 17 -23.75 -28.23 -49.09
CA ASN A 17 -23.49 -27.62 -47.78
C ASN A 17 -22.08 -27.03 -47.63
N SER A 18 -21.13 -27.35 -48.52
CA SER A 18 -19.74 -26.86 -48.39
C SER A 18 -19.61 -25.36 -48.63
N LYS A 19 -20.25 -24.81 -49.67
CA LYS A 19 -20.19 -23.38 -49.99
C LYS A 19 -20.79 -22.47 -48.91
N LYS A 20 -21.94 -22.85 -48.35
CA LYS A 20 -22.58 -22.10 -47.24
C LYS A 20 -21.80 -22.14 -45.93
N ILE A 21 -20.95 -23.15 -45.75
CA ILE A 21 -20.09 -23.28 -44.56
C ILE A 21 -18.83 -22.42 -44.75
N GLU A 22 -18.21 -22.42 -45.93
CA GLU A 22 -17.07 -21.55 -46.26
C GLU A 22 -17.45 -20.07 -46.17
N ASP A 23 -18.56 -19.64 -46.78
CA ASP A 23 -19.03 -18.24 -46.71
C ASP A 23 -19.31 -17.78 -45.26
N ASN A 24 -19.79 -18.68 -44.38
CA ASN A 24 -20.03 -18.37 -42.97
C ASN A 24 -18.74 -18.34 -42.13
N ILE A 25 -17.71 -19.08 -42.52
CA ILE A 25 -16.40 -19.08 -41.86
C ILE A 25 -15.68 -17.77 -42.20
N ASP A 26 -15.71 -17.34 -43.46
CA ASP A 26 -15.09 -16.08 -43.91
C ASP A 26 -15.75 -14.85 -43.25
N ILE A 27 -17.08 -14.81 -43.15
CA ILE A 27 -17.79 -13.73 -42.43
C ILE A 27 -17.38 -13.69 -40.95
N ARG A 28 -17.17 -14.84 -40.30
CA ARG A 28 -16.74 -14.89 -38.89
C ARG A 28 -15.30 -14.42 -38.72
N ILE A 29 -14.40 -14.79 -39.64
CA ILE A 29 -13.01 -14.34 -39.65
C ILE A 29 -12.95 -12.82 -39.84
N ASP A 30 -13.75 -12.27 -40.75
CA ASP A 30 -13.82 -10.81 -40.97
C ASP A 30 -14.35 -10.06 -39.75
N VAL A 31 -15.38 -10.58 -39.07
CA VAL A 31 -15.89 -9.99 -37.83
C VAL A 31 -14.87 -10.06 -36.70
N ILE A 32 -14.18 -11.20 -36.54
CA ILE A 32 -13.10 -11.37 -35.55
C ILE A 32 -11.96 -10.39 -35.82
N ASN A 33 -11.51 -10.28 -37.08
CA ASN A 33 -10.45 -9.35 -37.47
C ASN A 33 -10.86 -7.90 -37.24
N LYS A 34 -12.13 -7.56 -37.47
CA LYS A 34 -12.64 -6.20 -37.25
C LYS A 34 -12.71 -5.85 -35.76
N ILE A 35 -13.12 -6.80 -34.91
CA ILE A 35 -13.09 -6.65 -33.45
C ILE A 35 -11.65 -6.51 -32.94
N LEU A 36 -10.73 -7.37 -33.42
CA LEU A 36 -9.30 -7.28 -33.08
C LEU A 36 -8.70 -5.94 -33.50
N CYS A 37 -9.00 -5.45 -34.71
CA CYS A 37 -8.55 -4.14 -35.16
C CYS A 37 -9.16 -2.98 -34.35
N GLU A 38 -10.44 -3.04 -33.98
CA GLU A 38 -11.03 -2.03 -33.09
C GLU A 38 -10.39 -2.04 -31.70
N PHE A 39 -10.11 -3.22 -31.16
CA PHE A 39 -9.43 -3.39 -29.88
C PHE A 39 -7.98 -2.89 -29.95
N ASP A 40 -7.22 -3.26 -30.97
CA ASP A 40 -5.87 -2.79 -31.21
C ASP A 40 -5.82 -1.28 -31.40
N ASN A 41 -6.81 -0.69 -32.09
CA ASN A 41 -6.92 0.75 -32.25
C ASN A 41 -7.25 1.47 -30.93
N LEU A 42 -8.15 0.93 -30.11
CA LEU A 42 -8.46 1.47 -28.79
C LEU A 42 -7.27 1.33 -27.84
N HIS A 43 -6.58 0.19 -27.88
CA HIS A 43 -5.38 -0.08 -27.10
C HIS A 43 -4.22 0.83 -27.53
N THR A 44 -4.04 1.05 -28.83
CA THR A 44 -3.04 1.99 -29.37
C THR A 44 -3.34 3.42 -28.95
N ARG A 45 -4.59 3.88 -29.04
CA ARG A 45 -4.99 5.22 -28.55
C ARG A 45 -4.79 5.38 -27.04
N PHE A 46 -5.11 4.34 -26.27
CA PHE A 46 -4.84 4.32 -24.84
C PHE A 46 -3.33 4.37 -24.56
N LYS A 47 -2.53 3.59 -25.29
CA LYS A 47 -1.08 3.52 -25.18
C LYS A 47 -0.41 4.82 -25.60
N GLU A 48 -0.88 5.50 -26.65
CA GLU A 48 -0.39 6.80 -27.10
C GLU A 48 -0.71 7.90 -26.09
N LYS A 49 -1.95 7.95 -25.59
CA LYS A 49 -2.35 8.88 -24.54
C LYS A 49 -1.54 8.63 -23.26
N PHE A 50 -1.40 7.36 -22.89
CA PHE A 50 -0.56 6.92 -21.79
C PHE A 50 0.89 7.32 -21.99
N GLU A 51 1.48 7.13 -23.17
CA GLU A 51 2.86 7.50 -23.48
C GLU A 51 3.08 9.02 -23.45
N VAL A 52 2.12 9.81 -23.92
CA VAL A 52 2.18 11.27 -23.87
C VAL A 52 2.09 11.77 -22.43
N ASP A 53 1.17 11.23 -21.65
CA ASP A 53 1.03 11.53 -20.21
C ASP A 53 2.29 11.06 -19.45
N TYR A 54 2.83 9.89 -19.79
CA TYR A 54 4.06 9.30 -19.25
C TYR A 54 5.33 10.11 -19.60
N LYS A 55 5.46 10.60 -20.83
CA LYS A 55 6.61 11.41 -21.27
C LYS A 55 6.60 12.80 -20.64
N LYS A 56 5.43 13.43 -20.49
CA LYS A 56 5.30 14.65 -19.67
C LYS A 56 5.67 14.39 -18.22
N PHE A 57 5.22 13.25 -17.69
CA PHE A 57 5.48 12.80 -16.33
C PHE A 57 6.98 12.55 -16.01
N ILE A 58 7.77 11.91 -16.90
CA ILE A 58 9.22 11.68 -16.68
C ILE A 58 9.99 12.98 -16.42
N ASN A 59 9.56 14.07 -17.06
CA ASN A 59 10.26 15.35 -17.02
C ASN A 59 9.90 16.20 -15.78
N ASP A 60 8.75 15.97 -15.14
CA ASP A 60 8.21 16.79 -14.04
C ASP A 60 8.20 16.05 -12.69
N LYS A 61 9.34 15.48 -12.28
CA LYS A 61 9.47 14.78 -10.98
C LYS A 61 9.14 15.70 -9.81
N LYS A 62 8.04 15.44 -9.09
CA LYS A 62 7.73 16.11 -7.82
C LYS A 62 8.32 15.34 -6.64
N GLU A 63 9.06 16.04 -5.79
CA GLU A 63 9.50 15.53 -4.49
C GLU A 63 8.37 15.71 -3.47
N LEU A 64 8.08 14.65 -2.72
CA LEU A 64 7.18 14.64 -1.58
C LEU A 64 8.03 14.57 -0.33
N GLU A 65 7.91 15.57 0.53
CA GLU A 65 8.70 15.67 1.76
C GLU A 65 7.81 15.38 2.97
N ILE A 66 8.09 14.27 3.66
CA ILE A 66 7.45 13.94 4.94
C ILE A 66 8.35 14.45 6.05
N LYS A 67 7.80 15.30 6.90
CA LYS A 67 8.52 15.96 7.98
C LYS A 67 8.02 15.45 9.32
N PHE A 68 8.94 15.22 10.25
CA PHE A 68 8.64 14.77 11.60
C PHE A 68 9.20 15.74 12.63
N ILE A 69 8.44 15.95 13.70
CA ILE A 69 8.85 16.74 14.84
C ILE A 69 8.49 15.98 16.13
N ILE A 70 9.34 16.08 17.15
CA ILE A 70 9.11 15.49 18.47
C ILE A 70 8.98 16.65 19.45
N GLU A 71 7.80 16.88 19.99
CA GLU A 71 7.54 17.94 20.96
C GLU A 71 6.50 17.52 21.99
N ASP A 72 6.35 18.32 23.04
CA ASP A 72 5.35 18.15 24.11
C ASP A 72 4.06 18.95 23.89
N SER A 73 4.00 19.73 22.82
CA SER A 73 2.86 20.57 22.47
C SER A 73 2.57 20.55 20.97
N LYS A 74 1.29 20.69 20.61
CA LYS A 74 0.86 20.71 19.20
C LYS A 74 1.48 21.89 18.47
N ILE A 75 1.97 21.63 17.26
CA ILE A 75 2.57 22.64 16.38
C ILE A 75 1.62 22.91 15.22
N GLU A 76 1.46 24.18 14.86
CA GLU A 76 0.69 24.59 13.69
C GLU A 76 1.16 23.89 12.40
N ASN A 77 0.21 23.47 11.55
CA ASN A 77 0.42 22.73 10.30
C ASN A 77 0.97 21.30 10.44
N PHE A 78 1.22 20.83 11.66
CA PHE A 78 1.53 19.43 11.93
C PHE A 78 0.35 18.77 12.65
N GLU A 79 0.05 17.54 12.25
CA GLU A 79 -0.91 16.70 12.95
C GLU A 79 -0.22 15.72 13.87
N ASN A 80 -0.94 15.29 14.91
CA ASN A 80 -0.48 14.22 15.77
C ASN A 80 -0.48 12.93 14.96
N MET A 81 0.60 12.15 15.05
CA MET A 81 0.68 10.90 14.31
C MET A 81 -0.27 9.82 14.88
N ILE A 82 -0.68 9.96 16.14
CA ILE A 82 -1.57 9.03 16.83
C ILE A 82 -2.77 9.79 17.41
N ASP A 83 -3.67 10.27 16.55
CA ASP A 83 -4.94 10.90 16.95
C ASP A 83 -5.83 10.01 17.85
N GLU A 84 -5.69 8.68 17.73
CA GLU A 84 -6.44 7.71 18.53
C GLU A 84 -6.03 7.75 20.00
N PHE A 85 -4.80 8.12 20.34
CA PHE A 85 -4.35 8.18 21.74
C PHE A 85 -5.05 9.28 22.54
N GLU A 86 -5.40 10.38 21.90
CA GLU A 86 -6.17 11.45 22.54
C GLU A 86 -7.62 11.02 22.85
N LYS A 87 -8.06 9.88 22.30
CA LYS A 87 -9.43 9.36 22.42
C LYS A 87 -9.51 8.01 23.13
N GLU A 88 -8.48 7.19 23.03
CA GLU A 88 -8.30 5.93 23.75
C GLU A 88 -7.43 6.18 24.99
N GLU A 89 -8.09 6.44 26.10
CA GLU A 89 -7.43 6.52 27.40
C GLU A 89 -7.06 5.09 27.85
N ASP A 90 -5.84 4.66 27.56
CA ASP A 90 -5.23 3.55 28.32
C ASP A 90 -4.87 4.11 29.70
N ILE A 91 -5.81 3.97 30.63
CA ILE A 91 -5.78 4.58 31.97
C ILE A 91 -4.50 4.17 32.73
N GLU A 92 -3.84 3.08 32.35
CA GLU A 92 -2.59 2.63 32.97
C GLU A 92 -1.34 3.42 32.53
N ASN A 93 -1.42 4.19 31.44
CA ASN A 93 -0.29 4.98 30.94
C ASN A 93 -0.40 6.43 31.43
N ILE A 94 0.53 6.85 32.30
CA ILE A 94 0.52 8.20 32.88
C ILE A 94 1.25 9.24 32.04
N ALA A 95 2.15 8.81 31.17
CA ALA A 95 2.94 9.70 30.32
C ALA A 95 3.54 8.93 29.14
N THR A 96 3.88 9.68 28.09
CA THR A 96 4.78 9.22 27.03
C THR A 96 6.21 9.66 27.33
N ALA A 97 7.18 8.95 26.77
CA ALA A 97 8.59 9.30 26.89
C ALA A 97 9.34 9.04 25.58
N TYR A 98 10.28 9.92 25.27
CA TYR A 98 11.27 9.74 24.22
C TYR A 98 12.63 9.45 24.88
N LEU A 99 13.15 8.25 24.65
CA LEU A 99 14.40 7.78 25.24
C LEU A 99 15.58 8.08 24.30
N SER A 100 16.48 8.94 24.74
CA SER A 100 17.70 9.28 24.02
C SER A 100 18.83 8.25 24.17
N LEU A 101 18.53 7.07 24.72
CA LEU A 101 19.44 5.97 24.94
C LEU A 101 19.76 5.18 23.66
N ASP A 102 20.83 4.39 23.69
CA ASP A 102 21.13 3.39 22.68
C ASP A 102 20.26 2.13 22.84
N LYS A 103 20.49 1.09 22.03
CA LYS A 103 19.67 -0.13 22.10
C LYS A 103 19.81 -0.85 23.45
N TYR A 104 21.04 -0.99 23.95
CA TYR A 104 21.29 -1.74 25.18
C TYR A 104 20.71 -1.03 26.41
N GLY A 105 20.83 0.29 26.49
CA GLY A 105 20.22 1.08 27.56
C GLY A 105 18.69 1.00 27.56
N ARG A 106 18.07 0.95 26.37
CA ARG A 106 16.62 0.73 26.27
C ARG A 106 16.21 -0.67 26.71
N ASP A 107 16.92 -1.70 26.27
CA ASP A 107 16.68 -3.10 26.68
C ASP A 107 16.83 -3.30 28.20
N GLU A 108 17.69 -2.49 28.84
CA GLU A 108 17.86 -2.45 30.29
C GLU A 108 16.69 -1.76 30.98
N ILE A 109 16.31 -0.56 30.54
CA ILE A 109 15.20 0.20 31.11
C ILE A 109 13.87 -0.57 31.03
N GLU A 110 13.61 -1.29 29.93
CA GLU A 110 12.40 -2.11 29.77
C GLU A 110 12.25 -3.20 30.84
N LYS A 111 13.37 -3.67 31.43
CA LYS A 111 13.38 -4.71 32.46
C LYS A 111 13.31 -4.15 33.88
N ARG A 112 13.48 -2.84 34.04
CA ARG A 112 13.53 -2.17 35.35
C ARG A 112 12.15 -1.65 35.74
N TYR A 113 11.97 -1.50 37.05
CA TYR A 113 10.85 -0.77 37.63
C TYR A 113 11.37 0.51 38.27
N PHE A 114 10.61 1.58 38.13
CA PHE A 114 10.92 2.88 38.71
C PHE A 114 9.86 3.23 39.75
N ILE A 115 10.28 3.95 40.80
CA ILE A 115 9.38 4.43 41.85
C ILE A 115 9.26 5.93 41.66
N LEU A 116 8.09 6.39 41.24
CA LEU A 116 7.78 7.79 41.10
C LEU A 116 7.06 8.28 42.35
N LYS A 117 7.21 9.57 42.64
CA LYS A 117 6.43 10.24 43.68
C LYS A 117 5.27 10.98 43.04
N PHE A 118 4.15 11.08 43.74
CA PHE A 118 3.07 11.96 43.34
C PHE A 118 2.47 12.66 44.55
N GLU A 119 1.86 13.83 44.34
CA GLU A 119 1.18 14.63 45.35
C GLU A 119 -0.31 14.75 44.99
N LYS A 120 -1.19 14.49 45.97
CA LYS A 120 -2.64 14.74 45.92
C LYS A 120 -3.09 15.25 47.29
N ASP A 121 -3.88 16.32 47.33
CA ASP A 121 -4.38 16.92 48.58
C ASP A 121 -3.27 17.24 49.62
N GLY A 122 -2.04 17.54 49.15
CA GLY A 122 -0.87 17.77 50.00
C GLY A 122 -0.23 16.51 50.60
N ILE A 123 -0.73 15.32 50.28
CA ILE A 123 -0.15 14.03 50.66
C ILE A 123 0.77 13.55 49.53
N ILE A 124 2.02 13.21 49.87
CA ILE A 124 2.99 12.65 48.94
C ILE A 124 3.03 11.14 49.14
N ASP A 125 2.83 10.39 48.06
CA ASP A 125 2.91 8.94 48.04
C ASP A 125 3.71 8.46 46.81
N GLN A 126 3.87 7.15 46.69
CA GLN A 126 4.72 6.52 45.68
C GLN A 126 3.93 5.58 44.79
N LEU A 127 4.30 5.53 43.52
CA LEU A 127 3.74 4.60 42.56
C LEU A 127 4.85 3.91 41.78
N LYS A 128 4.65 2.64 41.45
CA LYS A 128 5.63 1.85 40.69
C LYS A 128 5.27 1.88 39.23
N VAL A 129 6.23 2.24 38.38
CA VAL A 129 6.07 2.28 36.92
C VAL A 129 7.09 1.41 36.22
N LYS A 130 6.84 1.16 34.95
CA LYS A 130 7.81 0.62 33.99
C LYS A 130 7.69 1.32 32.65
N PHE A 131 8.75 1.28 31.87
CA PHE A 131 8.71 1.69 30.47
C PHE A 131 8.20 0.55 29.61
N VAL A 132 7.25 0.85 28.72
CA VAL A 132 6.73 -0.10 27.74
C VAL A 132 6.85 0.51 26.36
N LYS A 133 7.40 -0.24 25.40
CA LYS A 133 7.57 0.21 24.03
C LYS A 133 6.24 0.70 23.42
N ASP A 134 6.23 1.93 22.90
CA ASP A 134 5.09 2.43 22.12
C ASP A 134 5.20 1.96 20.66
N ASN A 135 4.52 0.86 20.34
CA ASN A 135 4.51 0.27 19.00
C ASN A 135 3.52 0.95 18.04
N ARG A 136 2.70 1.90 18.49
CA ARG A 136 1.64 2.50 17.65
C ARG A 136 2.22 3.36 16.54
N TYR A 137 3.31 4.09 16.81
CA TYR A 137 4.02 4.85 15.78
C TYR A 137 4.52 3.93 14.66
N LEU A 138 5.11 2.78 15.00
CA LEU A 138 5.57 1.80 14.02
C LEU A 138 4.41 1.24 13.18
N LYS A 139 3.25 0.97 13.79
CA LYS A 139 2.03 0.56 13.07
C LYS A 139 1.55 1.65 12.10
N LYS A 140 1.57 2.93 12.48
CA LYS A 140 1.18 4.04 11.59
C LYS A 140 2.18 4.19 10.42
N ILE A 141 3.46 3.95 10.64
CA ILE A 141 4.48 3.89 9.58
C ILE A 141 4.22 2.74 8.60
N GLU A 142 3.91 1.55 9.12
CA GLU A 142 3.55 0.41 8.29
C GLU A 142 2.33 0.71 7.41
N LEU A 143 1.29 1.32 8.00
CA LEU A 143 0.12 1.78 7.24
C LEU A 143 0.50 2.82 6.17
N LEU A 144 1.34 3.80 6.51
CA LEU A 144 1.84 4.79 5.55
C LEU A 144 2.60 4.13 4.39
N ASN A 145 3.43 3.11 4.66
CA ASN A 145 4.13 2.35 3.63
C ASN A 145 3.14 1.59 2.73
N ASN A 146 2.09 0.99 3.31
CA ASN A 146 1.04 0.31 2.55
C ASN A 146 0.28 1.30 1.64
N TYR A 147 -0.07 2.48 2.15
CA TYR A 147 -0.70 3.52 1.34
C TYR A 147 0.24 4.05 0.27
N ALA A 148 1.52 4.28 0.60
CA ALA A 148 2.51 4.68 -0.38
C ALA A 148 2.61 3.64 -1.50
N PHE A 149 2.70 2.36 -1.15
CA PHE A 149 2.73 1.26 -2.10
C PHE A 149 1.47 1.20 -3.00
N LEU A 150 0.27 1.36 -2.43
CA LEU A 150 -0.98 1.48 -3.20
C LEU A 150 -0.94 2.64 -4.20
N ASN A 151 -0.31 3.75 -3.81
CA ASN A 151 -0.10 4.93 -4.64
C ASN A 151 1.15 4.84 -5.50
N ASN A 152 1.76 3.65 -5.61
CA ASN A 152 2.97 3.39 -6.37
C ASN A 152 4.21 4.15 -5.90
N LEU A 153 4.20 4.65 -4.68
CA LEU A 153 5.32 5.35 -4.08
C LEU A 153 6.18 4.39 -3.29
N TYR A 154 7.49 4.57 -3.38
CA TYR A 154 8.45 3.82 -2.58
C TYR A 154 9.10 4.72 -1.53
N ILE A 155 8.80 4.46 -0.26
CA ILE A 155 9.41 5.17 0.86
C ILE A 155 10.72 4.47 1.23
N ASN A 156 11.82 4.90 0.62
CA ASN A 156 13.12 4.24 0.77
C ASN A 156 13.73 4.34 2.18
N TYR A 157 13.37 5.35 2.99
CA TYR A 157 14.12 5.62 4.23
C TYR A 157 13.34 6.38 5.32
N LEU A 158 12.31 5.78 5.90
CA LEU A 158 11.79 6.34 7.15
C LEU A 158 12.78 6.05 8.29
N PRO A 159 13.22 7.06 9.05
CA PRO A 159 14.20 6.89 10.13
C PRO A 159 13.57 6.15 11.33
N ASN A 160 13.42 4.82 11.21
CA ASN A 160 12.70 3.99 12.18
C ASN A 160 13.23 4.10 13.61
N PHE A 161 14.52 4.38 13.77
CA PHE A 161 15.16 4.58 15.06
C PHE A 161 14.50 5.68 15.89
N ILE A 162 13.81 6.66 15.26
CA ILE A 162 13.08 7.72 15.97
C ILE A 162 11.86 7.13 16.68
N PHE A 163 11.08 6.32 15.96
CA PHE A 163 9.87 5.68 16.51
C PHE A 163 10.26 4.59 17.53
N GLU A 164 11.40 3.93 17.33
CA GLU A 164 11.95 2.95 18.28
C GLU A 164 12.32 3.56 19.64
N ARG A 165 12.45 4.87 19.74
CA ARG A 165 12.74 5.59 20.99
C ARG A 165 11.50 6.06 21.76
N MET A 166 10.30 5.84 21.24
CA MET A 166 9.04 6.17 21.92
C MET A 166 8.56 5.06 22.87
N TYR A 167 8.21 5.45 24.10
CA TYR A 167 7.75 4.56 25.18
C TYR A 167 6.58 5.18 25.94
N PHE A 168 5.80 4.32 26.56
CA PHE A 168 4.87 4.68 27.63
C PHE A 168 5.52 4.49 28.98
N ILE A 169 5.16 5.36 29.92
CA ILE A 169 5.38 5.16 31.35
C ILE A 169 4.09 4.59 31.91
N LYS A 170 4.12 3.28 32.20
CA LYS A 170 2.94 2.49 32.59
C LYS A 170 2.97 2.19 34.09
N ILE A 171 1.85 2.43 34.76
CA ILE A 171 1.64 2.06 36.17
C ILE A 171 1.66 0.53 36.30
N VAL A 172 2.37 0.04 37.31
CA VAL A 172 2.46 -1.37 37.67
C VAL A 172 1.77 -1.64 39.01
N SER A 173 1.88 -0.70 39.96
CA SER A 173 1.20 -0.80 41.24
C SER A 173 0.93 0.58 41.83
N LEU A 174 -0.24 0.70 42.47
CA LEU A 174 -0.71 1.88 43.18
C LEU A 174 -0.85 1.58 44.68
N PRO A 175 -0.76 2.62 45.54
CA PRO A 175 -1.18 2.51 46.92
C PRO A 175 -2.71 2.34 47.01
N ASN A 176 -3.19 1.65 48.06
CA ASN A 176 -4.59 1.20 48.17
C ASN A 176 -5.63 2.32 48.21
N ASN A 177 -5.22 3.57 48.44
CA ASN A 177 -6.06 4.75 48.65
C ASN A 177 -6.26 5.59 47.38
N ILE A 178 -5.65 5.23 46.26
CA ILE A 178 -5.71 6.02 45.03
C ILE A 178 -6.17 5.21 43.83
N ASN A 179 -7.02 5.84 43.04
CA ASN A 179 -7.54 5.25 41.82
C ASN A 179 -6.70 5.72 40.64
N ILE A 180 -6.53 4.82 39.68
CA ILE A 180 -5.80 5.10 38.45
C ILE A 180 -6.41 6.26 37.65
N PHE A 181 -7.73 6.46 37.76
CA PHE A 181 -8.46 7.58 37.16
C PHE A 181 -8.02 8.95 37.71
N ASP A 182 -7.51 9.00 38.93
CA ASP A 182 -7.03 10.24 39.53
C ASP A 182 -5.87 10.83 38.70
N PHE A 183 -4.98 9.98 38.17
CA PHE A 183 -3.84 10.45 37.37
C PHE A 183 -4.22 10.98 35.98
N VAL A 184 -5.43 10.67 35.50
CA VAL A 184 -5.89 11.07 34.15
C VAL A 184 -6.80 12.29 34.22
N TYR A 185 -7.73 12.33 35.17
CA TYR A 185 -8.79 13.35 35.21
C TYR A 185 -8.62 14.40 36.31
N ASP A 186 -7.85 14.11 37.35
CA ASP A 186 -7.65 15.03 38.46
C ASP A 186 -6.43 15.91 38.22
N LYS A 187 -6.68 17.18 37.91
CA LYS A 187 -5.63 18.18 37.65
C LYS A 187 -4.82 18.55 38.90
N GLU A 188 -5.29 18.18 40.09
CA GLU A 188 -4.58 18.45 41.33
C GLU A 188 -3.48 17.43 41.60
N VAL A 189 -3.52 16.26 40.94
CA VAL A 189 -2.47 15.23 41.04
C VAL A 189 -1.22 15.68 40.30
N LYS A 190 -0.12 15.83 41.03
CA LYS A 190 1.21 16.15 40.45
C LYS A 190 2.11 14.95 40.52
N ILE A 191 2.64 14.52 39.38
CA ILE A 191 3.61 13.41 39.30
C ILE A 191 5.01 13.99 39.20
N TYR A 192 5.91 13.51 40.06
CA TYR A 192 7.32 13.85 40.05
C TYR A 192 8.10 12.71 39.39
N PHE A 193 8.66 13.01 38.24
CA PHE A 193 9.44 12.06 37.47
C PHE A 193 10.91 12.12 37.87
N ASP A 194 11.38 11.07 38.53
CA ASP A 194 12.78 10.86 38.87
C ASP A 194 13.17 9.43 38.47
N PHE A 195 13.95 9.33 37.41
CA PHE A 195 14.48 8.09 36.83
C PHE A 195 15.95 7.87 37.16
N LEU A 196 16.44 8.46 38.26
CA LEU A 196 17.77 8.28 38.80
C LEU A 196 18.86 8.67 37.79
N GLU A 197 19.74 7.73 37.42
CA GLU A 197 20.84 7.95 36.49
C GLU A 197 20.40 8.24 35.04
N TYR A 198 19.12 8.04 34.69
CA TYR A 198 18.62 8.21 33.32
C TYR A 198 17.87 9.54 33.08
N ASN A 199 17.87 10.45 34.07
CA ASN A 199 17.07 11.68 33.99
C ASN A 199 17.43 12.55 32.77
N ASP A 200 18.70 12.56 32.33
CA ASP A 200 19.15 13.38 31.19
C ASP A 200 18.76 12.77 29.84
N GLU A 201 18.55 11.45 29.79
CA GLU A 201 18.23 10.71 28.57
C GLU A 201 16.73 10.49 28.36
N ILE A 202 15.89 10.81 29.35
CA ILE A 202 14.44 10.57 29.31
C ILE A 202 13.70 11.89 29.16
N GLN A 203 13.08 12.09 28.00
CA GLN A 203 12.24 13.27 27.75
C GLN A 203 10.77 12.89 27.86
N ILE A 204 10.07 13.49 28.81
CA ILE A 204 8.70 13.12 29.20
C ILE A 204 7.68 13.94 28.42
N ASN A 205 6.49 13.39 28.24
CA ASN A 205 5.35 13.99 27.54
C ASN A 205 5.68 14.40 26.12
N LYS A 206 6.60 13.68 25.47
CA LYS A 206 6.94 13.89 24.06
C LYS A 206 6.00 13.11 23.16
N PHE A 207 5.66 13.71 22.03
CA PHE A 207 4.80 13.16 20.98
C PHE A 207 5.44 13.39 19.62
N ILE A 208 5.17 12.49 18.66
CA ILE A 208 5.63 12.65 17.29
C ILE A 208 4.50 13.27 16.46
N PHE A 209 4.82 14.42 15.86
CA PHE A 209 3.97 15.14 14.93
C PHE A 209 4.51 15.03 13.51
N TRP A 210 3.62 15.06 12.53
CA TRP A 210 3.95 14.97 11.10
C TRP A 210 3.16 15.95 10.24
N ASN A 211 3.62 16.22 9.02
CA ASN A 211 2.94 17.10 8.07
C ASN A 211 1.86 16.41 7.22
N ILE A 212 1.30 15.30 7.73
CA ILE A 212 0.32 14.48 7.04
C ILE A 212 -1.03 14.60 7.74
N GLU A 213 -2.06 14.94 6.98
CA GLU A 213 -3.43 15.13 7.45
C GLU A 213 -4.34 14.08 6.80
N LYS A 214 -5.24 13.47 7.58
CA LYS A 214 -6.29 12.60 7.04
C LYS A 214 -7.49 13.44 6.63
N ILE A 215 -7.91 13.32 5.39
CA ILE A 215 -9.06 14.05 4.86
C ILE A 215 -10.03 13.12 4.14
N ASN A 216 -11.29 13.53 4.08
CA ASN A 216 -12.28 12.92 3.20
C ASN A 216 -12.43 13.79 1.95
N TYR A 217 -12.41 13.16 0.78
CA TYR A 217 -12.47 13.84 -0.51
C TYR A 217 -13.60 13.28 -1.36
N PHE A 218 -14.39 14.15 -1.98
CA PHE A 218 -15.46 13.74 -2.89
C PHE A 218 -14.95 13.56 -4.31
N ALA A 219 -15.31 12.45 -4.93
CA ALA A 219 -14.92 12.12 -6.29
C ALA A 219 -16.00 12.48 -7.32
N ASN A 220 -15.57 12.87 -8.52
CA ASN A 220 -16.43 12.86 -9.70
C ASN A 220 -16.35 11.49 -10.39
N LYS A 221 -17.50 10.89 -10.69
CA LYS A 221 -17.57 9.55 -11.29
C LYS A 221 -17.75 9.61 -12.80
N LYS A 222 -16.92 8.88 -13.53
CA LYS A 222 -17.03 8.59 -14.96
C LYS A 222 -17.10 7.07 -15.16
N ILE A 223 -17.82 6.62 -16.19
CA ILE A 223 -18.01 5.18 -16.48
C ILE A 223 -17.25 4.86 -17.77
N MET A 224 -16.37 3.86 -17.73
CA MET A 224 -15.59 3.40 -18.89
C MET A 224 -15.97 1.95 -19.24
N PRO A 225 -16.44 1.69 -20.47
CA PRO A 225 -16.73 0.33 -20.93
C PRO A 225 -15.43 -0.43 -21.28
N THR A 226 -15.32 -1.71 -20.95
CA THR A 226 -14.28 -2.61 -21.48
C THR A 226 -14.88 -3.96 -21.89
N GLU A 227 -14.14 -4.76 -22.66
CA GLU A 227 -14.63 -6.02 -23.25
C GLU A 227 -15.01 -7.08 -22.22
N ASN A 228 -14.42 -7.06 -21.03
CA ASN A 228 -14.63 -8.09 -19.99
C ASN A 228 -15.09 -7.55 -18.63
N ASN A 229 -15.31 -6.24 -18.45
CA ASN A 229 -15.91 -5.59 -17.25
C ASN A 229 -16.20 -4.08 -17.46
N ILE A 230 -17.01 -3.45 -16.61
CA ILE A 230 -17.19 -1.99 -16.59
C ILE A 230 -16.38 -1.41 -15.42
N TYR A 231 -15.49 -0.46 -15.70
CA TYR A 231 -14.75 0.25 -14.65
C TYR A 231 -15.35 1.62 -14.38
N TYR A 232 -15.25 2.04 -13.12
CA TYR A 232 -15.57 3.37 -12.66
C TYR A 232 -14.28 4.16 -12.48
N GLU A 233 -14.14 5.21 -13.26
CA GLU A 233 -13.09 6.21 -13.11
C GLU A 233 -13.58 7.28 -12.13
N TYR A 234 -12.85 7.44 -11.05
CA TYR A 234 -13.07 8.48 -10.06
C TYR A 234 -11.98 9.54 -10.21
N GLU A 235 -12.38 10.77 -10.52
CA GLU A 235 -11.48 11.91 -10.68
C GLU A 235 -11.64 12.88 -9.51
N PHE A 236 -10.52 13.26 -8.92
CA PHE A 236 -10.41 14.17 -7.80
C PHE A 236 -9.60 15.39 -8.24
N SER A 237 -10.13 16.60 -8.07
CA SER A 237 -9.37 17.83 -8.28
C SER A 237 -8.59 18.14 -7.02
N LEU A 238 -7.27 18.31 -7.08
CA LEU A 238 -6.42 18.46 -5.90
C LEU A 238 -5.85 19.88 -5.77
N ASP A 239 -5.49 20.28 -4.55
CA ASP A 239 -4.77 21.53 -4.31
C ASP A 239 -3.34 21.44 -4.88
N LYS A 240 -2.95 22.42 -5.69
CA LYS A 240 -1.62 22.50 -6.31
C LYS A 240 -0.48 22.59 -5.28
N ASN A 241 -0.78 23.03 -4.06
CA ASN A 241 0.20 23.26 -3.00
C ASN A 241 0.39 22.06 -2.07
N SER A 242 -0.31 20.95 -2.28
CA SER A 242 -0.23 19.76 -1.44
C SER A 242 -0.10 18.49 -2.29
N ASN A 243 0.44 17.43 -1.69
CA ASN A 243 0.40 16.10 -2.31
C ASN A 243 -0.66 15.26 -1.61
N TYR A 244 -1.21 14.28 -2.32
CA TYR A 244 -2.29 13.44 -1.80
C TYR A 244 -1.97 11.98 -2.01
N LEU A 245 -2.27 11.13 -1.03
CA LEU A 245 -2.20 9.67 -1.14
C LEU A 245 -3.58 9.09 -0.90
N LEU A 246 -3.99 8.16 -1.74
CA LEU A 246 -5.18 7.36 -1.53
C LEU A 246 -4.99 6.43 -0.32
N VAL A 247 -5.97 6.39 0.58
CA VAL A 247 -5.94 5.57 1.82
C VAL A 247 -6.86 4.36 1.69
N ASP A 248 -7.50 4.20 0.54
CA ASP A 248 -8.62 3.29 0.43
C ASP A 248 -8.20 1.84 0.67
N GLU A 249 -8.99 1.18 1.51
CA GLU A 249 -8.83 -0.22 1.90
C GLU A 249 -9.52 -1.16 0.89
N GLU A 250 -10.16 -0.59 -0.15
CA GLU A 250 -10.74 -1.37 -1.24
C GLU A 250 -9.69 -2.22 -1.98
N LYS A 251 -9.94 -3.53 -2.01
CA LYS A 251 -9.08 -4.53 -2.64
C LYS A 251 -9.15 -4.53 -4.18
N GLU A 252 -10.02 -3.71 -4.76
CA GLU A 252 -10.36 -3.71 -6.20
C GLU A 252 -9.96 -2.40 -6.90
N ILE A 253 -8.89 -1.74 -6.46
CA ILE A 253 -8.28 -0.63 -7.21
C ILE A 253 -7.38 -1.22 -8.30
N TYR A 254 -7.70 -0.93 -9.58
CA TYR A 254 -6.99 -1.45 -10.75
C TYR A 254 -5.95 -0.47 -11.31
N GLY A 255 -6.11 0.82 -11.02
CA GLY A 255 -5.16 1.83 -11.46
C GLY A 255 -5.32 3.13 -10.69
N LEU A 256 -4.22 3.89 -10.64
CA LEU A 256 -4.15 5.19 -9.99
C LEU A 256 -3.21 6.11 -10.77
N ILE A 257 -3.64 7.35 -11.05
CA ILE A 257 -2.81 8.43 -11.60
C ILE A 257 -2.85 9.61 -10.65
N ASN A 258 -1.69 10.07 -10.19
CA ASN A 258 -1.55 11.25 -9.34
C ASN A 258 -0.64 12.28 -10.02
N GLU A 259 -1.23 13.32 -10.60
CA GLU A 259 -0.50 14.40 -11.29
C GLU A 259 -0.36 15.67 -10.43
N GLY A 260 -0.70 15.57 -9.14
CA GLY A 260 -0.60 16.62 -8.12
C GLY A 260 -1.71 17.68 -8.19
N ASN A 261 -2.24 18.00 -9.37
CA ASN A 261 -3.47 18.81 -9.51
C ASN A 261 -4.74 17.95 -9.68
N TYR A 262 -4.60 16.67 -9.97
CA TYR A 262 -5.70 15.73 -9.92
C TYR A 262 -5.22 14.31 -9.58
N LEU A 263 -6.12 13.51 -9.01
CA LEU A 263 -5.98 12.07 -8.82
C LEU A 263 -7.06 11.38 -9.66
N LYS A 264 -6.72 10.30 -10.36
CA LYS A 264 -7.68 9.39 -11.00
C LYS A 264 -7.51 8.00 -10.44
N VAL A 265 -8.62 7.34 -10.15
CA VAL A 265 -8.67 5.97 -9.60
C VAL A 265 -9.65 5.16 -10.43
N TRP A 266 -9.27 3.95 -10.83
CA TRP A 266 -10.17 3.00 -11.51
C TRP A 266 -10.49 1.82 -10.59
N THR A 267 -11.78 1.58 -10.36
CA THR A 267 -12.32 0.48 -9.53
C THR A 267 -13.57 -0.12 -10.19
N THR A 268 -13.90 -1.37 -9.86
CA THR A 268 -15.16 -2.02 -10.22
C THR A 268 -16.31 -1.65 -9.29
N ASN A 269 -16.05 -0.95 -8.17
CA ASN A 269 -17.10 -0.62 -7.21
C ASN A 269 -17.99 0.56 -7.67
N TYR A 270 -19.28 0.29 -7.86
CA TYR A 270 -20.29 1.31 -8.14
C TYR A 270 -20.85 1.93 -6.85
N GLY A 271 -20.43 3.15 -6.50
CA GLY A 271 -21.12 3.93 -5.46
C GLY A 271 -20.22 4.73 -4.54
N TYR A 272 -18.91 4.52 -4.64
CA TYR A 272 -17.90 5.19 -3.82
C TYR A 272 -17.76 6.68 -4.15
N LYS A 273 -18.51 7.55 -3.46
CA LYS A 273 -18.45 9.02 -3.69
C LYS A 273 -17.51 9.74 -2.74
N LEU A 274 -17.32 9.22 -1.53
CA LEU A 274 -16.47 9.82 -0.49
C LEU A 274 -15.28 8.91 -0.24
N TRP A 275 -14.08 9.44 -0.45
CA TRP A 275 -12.83 8.69 -0.35
C TRP A 275 -11.98 9.23 0.78
N LYS A 276 -11.24 8.34 1.46
CA LYS A 276 -10.24 8.75 2.45
C LYS A 276 -8.90 8.98 1.75
N MET A 277 -8.24 10.08 2.08
CA MET A 277 -6.93 10.44 1.55
C MET A 277 -6.01 10.94 2.67
N LEU A 278 -4.70 10.78 2.48
CA LEU A 278 -3.68 11.53 3.21
C LEU A 278 -3.30 12.74 2.39
N LYS A 279 -3.48 13.93 2.95
CA LYS A 279 -2.94 15.18 2.42
C LYS A 279 -1.60 15.44 3.08
N ILE A 280 -0.57 15.68 2.28
CA ILE A 280 0.79 15.96 2.73
C ILE A 280 1.06 17.43 2.45
N ASN A 281 1.12 18.21 3.52
CA ASN A 281 1.22 19.66 3.47
C ASN A 281 2.67 20.08 3.17
N ASN A 282 2.85 21.04 2.26
CA ASN A 282 4.15 21.63 1.98
C ASN A 282 4.52 22.64 3.08
N ILE A 283 5.46 22.27 3.96
CA ILE A 283 5.87 23.08 5.10
C ILE A 283 7.31 23.58 4.91
N LYS A 284 7.53 24.90 5.04
CA LYS A 284 8.86 25.53 4.92
C LYS A 284 9.69 25.55 6.21
N LYS A 285 9.19 24.98 7.30
CA LYS A 285 9.90 24.91 8.59
C LYS A 285 11.10 23.96 8.49
N GLU A 286 12.22 24.38 9.07
CA GLU A 286 13.37 23.52 9.30
C GLU A 286 13.00 22.51 10.37
N VAL A 287 13.16 21.22 10.06
CA VAL A 287 12.81 20.13 10.95
C VAL A 287 14.03 19.29 11.22
N ARG A 288 14.09 18.73 12.43
CA ARG A 288 15.20 17.87 12.85
C ARG A 288 15.27 16.57 12.04
N PHE A 289 14.14 16.13 11.49
CA PHE A 289 14.02 14.90 10.73
C PHE A 289 13.08 15.08 9.54
N SER A 290 13.54 14.69 8.35
CA SER A 290 12.71 14.64 7.14
C SER A 290 13.05 13.41 6.31
N ASN A 291 12.06 12.97 5.54
CA ASN A 291 12.26 12.02 4.45
C ASN A 291 11.77 12.63 3.14
N LYS A 292 12.56 12.46 2.09
CA LYS A 292 12.20 12.83 0.73
C LYS A 292 11.82 11.57 -0.06
N ILE A 293 10.62 11.58 -0.60
CA ILE A 293 10.06 10.53 -1.45
C ILE A 293 9.91 11.12 -2.85
N TYR A 294 10.41 10.42 -3.86
CA TYR A 294 10.17 10.80 -5.24
C TYR A 294 8.80 10.27 -5.66
N THR A 295 7.89 11.16 -6.05
CA THR A 295 6.59 10.74 -6.58
C THR A 295 6.69 10.32 -8.04
N GLY A 296 5.93 9.29 -8.42
CA GLY A 296 5.86 8.91 -9.83
C GLY A 296 4.78 7.93 -10.25
N TYR A 297 4.59 7.76 -11.56
CA TYR A 297 3.76 6.71 -12.15
C TYR A 297 4.50 5.37 -12.08
N PHE A 298 3.92 4.39 -11.39
CA PHE A 298 4.37 3.00 -11.47
C PHE A 298 3.14 2.09 -11.61
N LYS A 299 3.30 0.93 -12.22
CA LYS A 299 2.30 -0.14 -12.08
C LYS A 299 2.40 -0.67 -10.64
N VAL A 300 1.29 -1.04 -10.01
CA VAL A 300 1.33 -1.62 -8.66
C VAL A 300 1.70 -3.10 -8.80
N PHE A 301 2.88 -3.50 -8.29
CA PHE A 301 3.25 -4.91 -8.24
C PHE A 301 2.55 -5.58 -7.06
N ASN A 302 1.32 -6.08 -7.22
CA ASN A 302 0.59 -6.78 -6.17
C ASN A 302 0.00 -8.11 -6.66
N GLU A 303 -0.59 -8.89 -5.75
CA GLU A 303 -1.20 -10.18 -6.09
C GLU A 303 -2.31 -10.03 -7.14
N THR A 304 -3.13 -8.98 -7.05
CA THR A 304 -4.23 -8.74 -7.99
C THR A 304 -3.69 -8.49 -9.41
N PHE A 305 -2.63 -7.69 -9.53
CA PHE A 305 -1.92 -7.44 -10.78
C PHE A 305 -1.36 -8.74 -11.36
N LEU A 306 -0.68 -9.55 -10.55
CA LEU A 306 -0.10 -10.83 -11.00
C LEU A 306 -1.18 -11.84 -11.42
N LYS A 307 -2.27 -11.94 -10.66
CA LYS A 307 -3.44 -12.78 -11.04
C LYS A 307 -3.96 -12.37 -12.40
N ASN A 308 -4.22 -11.08 -12.60
CA ASN A 308 -4.71 -10.57 -13.87
C ASN A 308 -3.71 -10.78 -15.02
N LEU A 309 -2.41 -10.58 -14.78
CA LEU A 309 -1.37 -10.85 -15.76
C LEU A 309 -1.38 -12.33 -16.17
N PHE A 310 -1.52 -13.23 -15.20
CA PHE A 310 -1.54 -14.67 -15.47
C PHE A 310 -2.83 -15.12 -16.14
N ASP A 311 -3.98 -14.59 -15.73
CA ASP A 311 -5.29 -14.94 -16.29
C ASP A 311 -5.52 -14.37 -17.69
N SER A 312 -4.92 -13.21 -18.00
CA SER A 312 -5.04 -12.55 -19.30
C SER A 312 -4.09 -13.09 -20.37
N ASN A 313 -3.02 -13.78 -19.97
CA ASN A 313 -2.06 -14.37 -20.89
C ASN A 313 -2.25 -15.88 -20.93
N ILE A 314 -2.62 -16.42 -22.09
CA ILE A 314 -2.92 -17.85 -22.23
C ILE A 314 -1.74 -18.76 -21.86
N ILE A 315 -0.49 -18.32 -22.10
CA ILE A 315 0.71 -19.09 -21.75
C ILE A 315 0.83 -19.21 -20.22
N PHE A 316 0.60 -18.11 -19.50
CA PHE A 316 0.65 -18.10 -18.04
C PHE A 316 -0.55 -18.83 -17.44
N LYS A 317 -1.75 -18.55 -17.93
CA LYS A 317 -2.99 -19.19 -17.48
C LYS A 317 -2.92 -20.71 -17.59
N GLU A 318 -2.32 -21.25 -18.65
CA GLU A 318 -2.20 -22.68 -18.90
C GLU A 318 -1.01 -23.34 -18.18
N ALA A 319 -0.06 -22.56 -17.65
CA ALA A 319 1.15 -23.12 -17.05
C ALA A 319 1.34 -22.83 -15.56
N ILE A 320 0.82 -21.72 -15.06
CA ILE A 320 0.93 -21.29 -13.67
C ILE A 320 -0.30 -21.80 -12.91
N GLU A 321 -0.06 -22.54 -11.84
CA GLU A 321 -1.08 -23.02 -10.92
C GLU A 321 -1.33 -22.00 -9.81
N ASN A 322 -0.26 -21.44 -9.27
CA ASN A 322 -0.32 -20.47 -8.19
C ASN A 322 0.98 -19.64 -8.15
N PHE A 323 1.00 -18.59 -7.34
CA PHE A 323 2.20 -17.82 -7.06
C PHE A 323 2.22 -17.30 -5.63
N LYS A 324 3.40 -16.88 -5.17
CA LYS A 324 3.59 -16.23 -3.88
C LYS A 324 4.57 -15.09 -4.01
N ILE A 325 4.29 -13.99 -3.33
CA ILE A 325 5.21 -12.84 -3.21
C ILE A 325 5.89 -12.93 -1.84
N ILE A 326 7.22 -12.88 -1.82
CA ILE A 326 8.03 -12.82 -0.61
C ILE A 326 8.91 -11.57 -0.69
N THR A 327 9.04 -10.85 0.41
CA THR A 327 9.99 -9.74 0.53
C THR A 327 11.16 -10.19 1.40
N GLU A 328 12.37 -10.18 0.85
CA GLU A 328 13.60 -10.51 1.58
C GLU A 328 14.57 -9.33 1.58
N LYS A 329 15.44 -9.24 2.59
CA LYS A 329 16.57 -8.30 2.57
C LYS A 329 17.80 -9.04 2.08
N ASN A 330 18.42 -8.54 1.01
CA ASN A 330 19.67 -9.12 0.52
C ASN A 330 20.85 -8.80 1.45
N ILE A 331 22.02 -9.35 1.12
CA ILE A 331 23.27 -9.25 1.91
C ILE A 331 23.70 -7.79 2.13
N THR A 332 23.27 -6.87 1.27
CA THR A 332 23.53 -5.42 1.36
C THR A 332 22.44 -4.64 2.10
N GLY A 333 21.45 -5.32 2.68
CA GLY A 333 20.33 -4.72 3.41
C GLY A 333 19.23 -4.13 2.52
N LYS A 334 19.34 -4.25 1.19
CA LYS A 334 18.30 -3.80 0.24
C LYS A 334 17.20 -4.84 0.15
N GLU A 335 15.95 -4.37 0.21
CA GLU A 335 14.77 -5.22 0.00
C GLU A 335 14.71 -5.69 -1.45
N GLU A 336 14.47 -6.99 -1.62
CA GLU A 336 14.34 -7.71 -2.88
C GLU A 336 13.03 -8.49 -2.83
N ILE A 337 12.28 -8.42 -3.93
CA ILE A 337 10.99 -9.11 -4.04
C ILE A 337 11.25 -10.43 -4.74
N ILE A 338 10.83 -11.53 -4.13
CA ILE A 338 10.88 -12.86 -4.70
C ILE A 338 9.47 -13.25 -5.12
N LEU A 339 9.30 -13.48 -6.42
CA LEU A 339 8.09 -14.01 -7.00
C LEU A 339 8.26 -15.52 -7.21
N GLU A 340 7.65 -16.31 -6.32
CA GLU A 340 7.63 -17.77 -6.42
C GLU A 340 6.48 -18.22 -7.32
N ILE A 341 6.78 -18.99 -8.36
CA ILE A 341 5.80 -19.52 -9.31
C ILE A 341 5.64 -21.03 -9.11
N PHE A 342 4.39 -21.47 -8.93
CA PHE A 342 3.97 -22.88 -8.87
C PHE A 342 3.39 -23.27 -10.23
N PHE A 343 3.93 -24.32 -10.85
CA PHE A 343 3.54 -24.73 -12.20
C PHE A 343 2.62 -25.96 -12.20
N LYS A 344 1.55 -25.89 -13.01
CA LYS A 344 0.78 -27.06 -13.45
C LYS A 344 1.41 -27.61 -14.74
N ASN A 345 2.06 -28.78 -14.67
CA ASN A 345 2.68 -29.43 -15.85
C ASN A 345 1.58 -29.73 -16.93
N ASN A 346 1.71 -29.44 -18.24
CA ASN A 346 2.61 -30.11 -19.21
C ASN A 346 2.71 -29.45 -20.62
N TYR A 347 2.25 -28.21 -20.87
CA TYR A 347 2.18 -27.68 -22.25
C TYR A 347 3.34 -26.79 -22.69
N PHE A 348 4.00 -26.09 -21.76
CA PHE A 348 5.06 -25.13 -22.05
C PHE A 348 6.27 -25.38 -21.16
N ALA A 349 7.48 -25.12 -21.67
CA ALA A 349 8.69 -25.28 -20.88
C ALA A 349 8.71 -24.20 -19.77
N LYS A 350 8.87 -24.65 -18.52
CA LYS A 350 8.87 -23.77 -17.33
C LYS A 350 9.92 -22.66 -17.44
N VAL A 351 11.09 -22.98 -18.00
CA VAL A 351 12.19 -22.03 -18.21
C VAL A 351 11.77 -20.89 -19.15
N ASP A 352 11.07 -21.20 -20.24
CA ASP A 352 10.62 -20.18 -21.20
C ASP A 352 9.57 -19.25 -20.57
N ILE A 353 8.69 -19.80 -19.76
CA ILE A 353 7.67 -19.04 -19.02
C ILE A 353 8.31 -18.11 -18.00
N LEU A 354 9.30 -18.60 -17.24
CA LEU A 354 10.04 -17.78 -16.29
C LEU A 354 10.83 -16.67 -17.00
N ASN A 355 11.48 -16.98 -18.11
CA ASN A 355 12.21 -15.99 -18.90
C ASN A 355 11.28 -14.90 -19.46
N TYR A 356 10.13 -15.31 -20.02
CA TYR A 356 9.14 -14.39 -20.55
C TYR A 356 8.51 -13.52 -19.45
N LEU A 357 8.19 -14.13 -18.30
CA LEU A 357 7.70 -13.39 -17.15
C LEU A 357 8.77 -12.42 -16.60
N ASN A 358 10.04 -12.83 -16.58
CA ASN A 358 11.13 -11.98 -16.13
C ASN A 358 11.31 -10.77 -17.06
N GLN A 359 11.26 -10.96 -18.37
CA GLN A 359 11.27 -9.87 -19.35
C GLN A 359 10.10 -8.90 -19.12
N LEU A 360 8.88 -9.41 -18.95
CA LEU A 360 7.71 -8.57 -18.66
C LEU A 360 7.88 -7.81 -17.34
N MET A 361 8.40 -8.45 -16.28
CA MET A 361 8.64 -7.79 -15.00
C MET A 361 9.73 -6.72 -15.10
N GLU A 362 10.82 -6.99 -15.81
CA GLU A 362 11.90 -6.02 -16.04
C GLU A 362 11.39 -4.82 -16.85
N GLU A 363 10.55 -5.03 -17.86
CA GLU A 363 9.95 -3.94 -18.65
C GLU A 363 8.94 -3.14 -17.83
N MET A 364 8.07 -3.81 -17.07
CA MET A 364 6.97 -3.18 -16.33
C MET A 364 7.43 -2.53 -15.02
N PHE A 365 8.50 -3.06 -14.41
CA PHE A 365 8.98 -2.69 -13.08
C PHE A 365 10.51 -2.52 -13.05
N TYR A 366 11.10 -1.86 -14.04
CA TYR A 366 12.56 -1.69 -14.21
C TYR A 366 13.35 -1.14 -13.00
N LYS A 367 12.68 -0.53 -12.01
CA LYS A 367 13.31 -0.05 -10.75
C LYS A 367 13.17 -1.02 -9.58
N MET A 368 12.28 -2.00 -9.67
CA MET A 368 12.09 -3.03 -8.65
C MET A 368 13.03 -4.18 -8.93
N LYS A 369 13.70 -4.66 -7.89
CA LYS A 369 14.52 -5.87 -7.99
C LYS A 369 13.62 -7.07 -7.72
N ILE A 370 12.97 -7.57 -8.78
CA ILE A 370 12.08 -8.73 -8.71
C ILE A 370 12.88 -9.95 -9.16
N LYS A 371 13.04 -10.92 -8.27
CA LYS A 371 13.63 -12.22 -8.57
C LYS A 371 12.53 -13.25 -8.76
N ILE A 372 12.44 -13.81 -9.95
CA ILE A 372 11.44 -14.84 -10.26
C ILE A 372 12.08 -16.21 -10.10
N CYS A 373 11.43 -17.10 -9.35
CA CYS A 373 11.93 -18.45 -9.16
C CYS A 373 10.82 -19.50 -9.25
N GLN A 374 11.21 -20.69 -9.72
CA GLN A 374 10.35 -21.86 -9.69
C GLN A 374 10.32 -22.46 -8.28
N LYS A 375 9.12 -22.79 -7.80
CA LYS A 375 8.94 -23.75 -6.71
C LYS A 375 8.33 -25.04 -7.23
N THR A 376 8.86 -26.15 -6.74
CA THR A 376 8.22 -27.46 -6.81
C THR A 376 7.42 -27.63 -5.53
N PHE A 377 6.23 -28.23 -5.63
CA PHE A 377 5.49 -28.71 -4.46
C PHE A 377 6.33 -29.68 -3.63
#